data_AF-A0A0F8Z2D7-F1
#
_entry.id   AF-A0A0F8Z2D7-F1
#
_cell.length_a   1.000
_cell.length_b   1.000
_cell.length_c   1.000
_cell.angle_alpha   90.00
_cell.angle_beta   90.00
_cell.angle_gamma   90.00
#
_symmetry.space_group_name_H-M   'P 1'
#
loop_
_entity.id
_entity.type
_entity.pdbx_description
1 polymer ?
#
loop_
_entity_poly.entity_id
_entity_poly.type
_entity_poly.pdbx_seq_one_letter_code
_entity_poly.pdbx_strand_id
1 'polypeptide(L)'
;YIVKVPYVLRVTEEERIYEKLIASSELSTAPCAPGTLEMMSQFSVLTRLMDHENSNVFSKMEIYDGKTLKDKDPKAKSIQEYRDAAGVNEGMDGSSTRFAFKVLSKTFNASDDEISASPVHLMWVLEKAIKEENLDLDTEEKYIEFLKGILGPKYAEFLGDEIQKAYLEAYDEYGQNLFDRYVLYADNWIEDNDYRDPDTGQQYDREELNAELEKIEKAAGIVNPKDFRNEIVNYVLRAKANNKGKNPAWTSYEKLREVIEAKMFSNTEELLPVISFGKKSTEEEESKHADFVDRMVSKGYTKRQVQLLVEWYMRFRKHN
;
A
#
# COMPACT_ATOMS: atom_id res chain seq x y z
N TYR A 1 -20.97 -42.89 -1.82
CA TYR A 1 -21.62 -41.57 -1.80
C TYR A 1 -20.52 -40.54 -1.69
N ILE A 2 -20.42 -39.58 -2.61
CA ILE A 2 -19.44 -38.48 -2.52
C ILE A 2 -20.13 -37.36 -1.74
N VAL A 3 -19.68 -37.09 -0.51
CA VAL A 3 -20.18 -35.97 0.28
C VAL A 3 -19.49 -34.70 -0.22
N LYS A 4 -20.26 -33.75 -0.75
CA LYS A 4 -19.75 -32.42 -1.08
C LYS A 4 -19.69 -31.58 0.19
N VAL A 5 -18.58 -30.89 0.39
CA VAL A 5 -18.32 -30.02 1.54
C VAL A 5 -17.98 -28.63 1.00
N PRO A 6 -18.55 -27.55 1.54
CA PRO A 6 -18.23 -26.20 1.08
C PRO A 6 -16.77 -25.86 1.37
N TYR A 7 -16.18 -25.06 0.50
CA TYR A 7 -14.86 -24.48 0.69
C TYR A 7 -14.87 -23.44 1.83
N VAL A 8 -13.66 -23.12 2.29
CA VAL A 8 -13.44 -22.04 3.25
C VAL A 8 -13.76 -20.70 2.59
N LEU A 9 -14.48 -19.85 3.32
CA LEU A 9 -14.92 -18.52 2.90
C LEU A 9 -14.22 -17.38 3.65
N ARG A 10 -13.23 -17.71 4.48
CA ARG A 10 -12.41 -16.75 5.23
C ARG A 10 -11.02 -16.71 4.63
N VAL A 11 -10.57 -15.51 4.27
CA VAL A 11 -9.25 -15.29 3.67
C VAL A 11 -8.15 -15.74 4.63
N THR A 12 -8.26 -15.38 5.90
CA THR A 12 -7.28 -15.73 6.94
C THR A 12 -7.16 -17.26 7.12
N GLU A 13 -8.27 -18.00 7.03
CA GLU A 13 -8.22 -19.47 7.17
C GLU A 13 -7.74 -20.16 5.89
N GLU A 14 -8.05 -19.61 4.71
CA GLU A 14 -7.51 -20.13 3.43
C GLU A 14 -5.99 -19.90 3.35
N GLU A 15 -5.49 -18.76 3.83
CA GLU A 15 -4.06 -18.46 3.88
C GLU A 15 -3.30 -19.49 4.73
N ARG A 16 -3.84 -19.87 5.89
CA ARG A 16 -3.26 -20.92 6.74
C ARG A 16 -3.18 -22.29 6.04
N ILE A 17 -4.12 -22.59 5.14
CA ILE A 17 -4.06 -23.81 4.34
C ILE A 17 -2.83 -23.75 3.43
N TYR A 18 -2.59 -22.62 2.76
CA TYR A 18 -1.44 -22.44 1.88
C TYR A 18 -0.11 -22.43 2.65
N GLU A 19 -0.04 -21.74 3.79
CA GLU A 19 1.12 -21.76 4.68
C GLU A 19 1.49 -23.19 5.06
N LYS A 20 0.51 -23.99 5.51
CA LYS A 20 0.72 -25.39 5.89
C LYS A 20 1.23 -26.23 4.72
N LEU A 21 0.67 -26.04 3.53
CA LEU A 21 1.09 -26.78 2.33
C LEU A 21 2.53 -26.42 1.93
N ILE A 22 2.87 -25.14 1.90
CA ILE A 22 4.22 -24.66 1.55
C ILE A 22 5.24 -25.15 2.58
N ALA A 23 4.92 -25.04 3.87
CA ALA A 23 5.79 -25.52 4.96
C ALA A 23 6.09 -27.02 4.86
N SER A 24 5.18 -27.82 4.30
CA SER A 24 5.37 -29.25 4.07
C SER A 24 6.07 -29.61 2.75
N SER A 25 6.55 -28.62 1.99
CA SER A 25 7.15 -28.80 0.66
C SER A 25 8.61 -28.35 0.60
N GLU A 26 9.26 -28.61 -0.54
CA GLU A 26 10.62 -28.11 -0.83
C GLU A 26 10.69 -26.57 -0.92
N LEU A 27 9.54 -25.88 -1.00
CA LEU A 27 9.43 -24.43 -1.05
C LEU A 27 9.40 -23.77 0.34
N SER A 28 9.48 -24.55 1.42
CA SER A 28 9.37 -24.04 2.80
C SER A 28 10.41 -22.97 3.16
N THR A 29 11.58 -22.97 2.52
CA THR A 29 12.63 -21.97 2.71
C THR A 29 12.71 -20.94 1.59
N ALA A 30 11.86 -21.06 0.56
CA ALA A 30 11.86 -20.15 -0.58
C ALA A 30 11.30 -18.77 -0.16
N PRO A 31 11.94 -17.65 -0.54
CA PRO A 31 11.42 -16.33 -0.23
C PRO A 31 10.01 -16.12 -0.78
N CYS A 32 9.09 -15.70 0.08
CA CYS A 32 7.72 -15.38 -0.27
C CYS A 32 7.44 -13.93 0.13
N ALA A 33 7.28 -13.07 -0.86
CA ALA A 33 7.02 -11.66 -0.61
C ALA A 33 5.71 -11.47 0.17
N PRO A 34 5.65 -10.50 1.11
CA PRO A 34 4.43 -10.13 1.81
C PRO A 34 3.24 -9.92 0.88
N GLY A 35 2.07 -10.39 1.31
CA GLY A 35 0.81 -10.28 0.56
C GLY A 35 0.61 -11.33 -0.54
N THR A 36 1.60 -12.21 -0.82
CA THR A 36 1.45 -13.23 -1.88
C THR A 36 0.40 -14.28 -1.52
N LEU A 37 0.48 -14.86 -0.32
CA LEU A 37 -0.49 -15.88 0.12
C LEU A 37 -1.86 -15.26 0.37
N GLU A 38 -1.90 -14.10 1.04
CA GLU A 38 -3.12 -13.32 1.20
C GLU A 38 -3.83 -13.06 -0.14
N MET A 39 -3.13 -12.58 -1.18
CA MET A 39 -3.73 -12.32 -2.49
C MET A 39 -4.27 -13.61 -3.14
N MET A 40 -3.56 -14.73 -3.04
CA MET A 40 -4.05 -16.02 -3.53
C MET A 40 -5.32 -16.45 -2.77
N SER A 41 -5.34 -16.25 -1.45
CA SER A 41 -6.50 -16.55 -0.60
C SER A 41 -7.69 -15.67 -0.92
N GLN A 42 -7.47 -14.37 -1.11
CA GLN A 42 -8.49 -13.42 -1.53
C GLN A 42 -9.08 -13.84 -2.89
N PHE A 43 -8.23 -14.16 -3.88
CA PHE A 43 -8.70 -14.66 -5.17
C PHE A 43 -9.57 -15.91 -4.99
N SER A 44 -9.08 -16.93 -4.29
CA SER A 44 -9.82 -18.17 -4.07
C SER A 44 -11.16 -17.94 -3.37
N VAL A 45 -11.20 -17.12 -2.32
CA VAL A 45 -12.46 -16.81 -1.62
C VAL A 45 -13.42 -16.02 -2.51
N LEU A 46 -12.96 -15.03 -3.27
CA LEU A 46 -13.80 -14.28 -4.21
C LEU A 46 -14.49 -15.20 -5.22
N THR A 47 -13.79 -16.22 -5.74
CA THR A 47 -14.40 -17.19 -6.66
C THR A 47 -15.46 -18.10 -6.03
N ARG A 48 -15.53 -18.17 -4.70
CA ARG A 48 -16.43 -19.06 -3.94
C ARG A 48 -17.67 -18.35 -3.39
N LEU A 49 -17.63 -17.01 -3.35
CA LEU A 49 -18.73 -16.18 -2.85
C LEU A 49 -19.75 -15.93 -3.95
N MET A 50 -21.04 -16.09 -3.64
CA MET A 50 -22.09 -15.65 -4.55
C MET A 50 -22.27 -14.14 -4.49
N ASP A 51 -22.74 -13.56 -5.59
CA ASP A 51 -22.99 -12.13 -5.67
C ASP A 51 -24.15 -11.73 -4.76
N HIS A 52 -24.14 -10.46 -4.34
CA HIS A 52 -25.21 -9.89 -3.53
C HIS A 52 -25.74 -8.64 -4.22
N GLU A 53 -27.06 -8.53 -4.41
CA GLU A 53 -27.68 -7.46 -5.22
C GLU A 53 -27.30 -6.05 -4.73
N ASN A 54 -27.20 -5.87 -3.41
CA ASN A 54 -27.03 -4.56 -2.78
C ASN A 54 -25.65 -4.35 -2.12
N SER A 55 -24.66 -5.19 -2.43
CA SER A 55 -23.34 -5.10 -1.79
C SER A 55 -22.24 -5.65 -2.68
N ASN A 56 -21.05 -5.04 -2.65
CA ASN A 56 -19.94 -5.52 -3.46
C ASN A 56 -19.32 -6.79 -2.84
N VAL A 57 -18.79 -7.66 -3.70
CA VAL A 57 -18.26 -8.98 -3.31
C VAL A 57 -17.03 -8.88 -2.41
N PHE A 58 -16.23 -7.83 -2.55
CA PHE A 58 -15.03 -7.63 -1.73
C PHE A 58 -15.40 -7.28 -0.27
N SER A 59 -16.37 -6.39 -0.07
CA SER A 59 -16.92 -6.09 1.26
C SER A 59 -17.53 -7.34 1.89
N LYS A 60 -18.25 -8.16 1.11
CA LYS A 60 -18.75 -9.46 1.57
C LYS A 60 -17.60 -10.35 2.05
N MET A 61 -16.54 -10.51 1.27
CA MET A 61 -15.35 -11.28 1.65
C MET A 61 -14.73 -10.79 2.98
N GLU A 62 -14.56 -9.47 3.14
CA GLU A 62 -14.00 -8.88 4.35
C GLU A 62 -14.89 -9.11 5.59
N ILE A 63 -16.22 -9.03 5.44
CA ILE A 63 -17.16 -9.34 6.53
C ILE A 63 -17.11 -10.83 6.91
N TYR A 64 -16.98 -11.74 5.93
CA TYR A 64 -16.82 -13.17 6.21
C TYR A 64 -15.55 -13.45 7.02
N ASP A 65 -14.47 -12.73 6.71
CA ASP A 65 -13.19 -12.76 7.41
C ASP A 65 -13.22 -12.06 8.79
N GLY A 66 -14.35 -11.45 9.16
CA GLY A 66 -14.57 -10.85 10.48
C GLY A 66 -14.17 -9.38 10.59
N LYS A 67 -13.87 -8.71 9.48
CA LYS A 67 -13.60 -7.26 9.48
C LYS A 67 -14.88 -6.46 9.73
N THR A 68 -14.75 -5.24 10.25
CA THR A 68 -15.87 -4.31 10.43
C THR A 68 -15.76 -3.19 9.41
N LEU A 69 -16.81 -3.01 8.58
CA LEU A 69 -16.82 -2.03 7.48
C LEU A 69 -17.75 -0.82 7.71
N LYS A 70 -18.20 -0.60 8.95
CA LYS A 70 -19.19 0.46 9.28
C LYS A 70 -18.80 1.84 8.75
N ASP A 71 -17.52 2.17 8.79
CA ASP A 71 -17.00 3.48 8.38
C ASP A 71 -16.37 3.46 6.97
N LYS A 72 -16.24 2.29 6.34
CA LYS A 72 -15.59 2.11 5.03
C LYS A 72 -16.57 1.86 3.89
N ASP A 73 -17.64 1.11 4.14
CA ASP A 73 -18.64 0.80 3.14
C ASP A 73 -20.06 0.75 3.76
N PRO A 74 -20.89 1.80 3.54
CA PRO A 74 -22.25 1.83 4.06
C PRO A 74 -23.18 0.79 3.41
N LYS A 75 -22.77 0.19 2.28
CA LYS A 75 -23.52 -0.89 1.61
C LYS A 75 -23.11 -2.29 2.10
N ALA A 76 -22.11 -2.40 2.99
CA ALA A 76 -21.75 -3.68 3.60
C ALA A 76 -22.89 -4.20 4.48
N LYS A 77 -23.16 -5.50 4.37
CA LYS A 77 -24.22 -6.18 5.13
C LYS A 77 -23.66 -6.98 6.29
N SER A 78 -24.53 -7.38 7.21
CA SER A 78 -24.13 -8.29 8.28
C SER A 78 -23.79 -9.68 7.73
N ILE A 79 -22.96 -10.44 8.42
CA ILE A 79 -22.63 -11.82 8.04
C ILE A 79 -23.89 -12.71 7.94
N GLN A 80 -24.90 -12.46 8.78
CA GLN A 80 -26.14 -13.23 8.76
C GLN A 80 -26.94 -12.94 7.49
N GLU A 81 -27.09 -11.66 7.12
CA GLU A 81 -27.79 -11.23 5.90
C GLU A 81 -27.12 -11.83 4.65
N TYR A 82 -25.78 -11.83 4.59
CA TYR A 82 -25.07 -12.47 3.47
C TYR A 82 -25.29 -13.98 3.39
N ARG A 83 -25.34 -14.67 4.54
CA ARG A 83 -25.60 -16.12 4.58
C ARG A 83 -27.03 -16.45 4.18
N ASP A 84 -27.99 -15.64 4.63
CA ASP A 84 -29.41 -15.82 4.32
C ASP A 84 -29.67 -15.57 2.82
N ALA A 85 -29.04 -14.54 2.24
CA ALA A 85 -29.15 -14.23 0.81
C ALA A 85 -28.49 -15.30 -0.07
N ALA A 86 -27.35 -15.84 0.36
CA ALA A 86 -26.64 -16.87 -0.38
C ALA A 86 -27.30 -18.26 -0.25
N GLY A 87 -27.84 -18.58 0.92
CA GLY A 87 -28.40 -19.89 1.19
C GLY A 87 -27.34 -21.00 1.26
N VAL A 88 -27.78 -22.24 1.02
CA VAL A 88 -26.98 -23.46 1.31
C VAL A 88 -25.86 -23.76 0.30
N ASN A 89 -25.84 -23.07 -0.84
CA ASN A 89 -24.87 -23.33 -1.91
C ASN A 89 -23.61 -22.44 -1.84
N GLU A 90 -23.55 -21.51 -0.89
CA GLU A 90 -22.37 -20.64 -0.73
C GLU A 90 -21.10 -21.46 -0.50
N GLY A 91 -20.06 -21.21 -1.28
CA GLY A 91 -18.79 -21.93 -1.19
C GLY A 91 -18.82 -23.36 -1.71
N MET A 92 -19.88 -23.81 -2.37
CA MET A 92 -19.91 -25.15 -2.97
C MET A 92 -19.12 -25.25 -4.28
N ASP A 93 -18.91 -24.11 -4.94
CA ASP A 93 -18.19 -23.97 -6.21
C ASP A 93 -17.07 -22.92 -6.07
N GLY A 94 -16.24 -22.79 -7.11
CA GLY A 94 -15.11 -21.86 -7.15
C GLY A 94 -13.74 -22.53 -7.18
N SER A 95 -12.70 -21.72 -6.99
CA SER A 95 -11.30 -22.15 -7.04
C SER A 95 -10.99 -23.20 -5.97
N SER A 96 -10.51 -24.36 -6.42
CA SER A 96 -10.11 -25.46 -5.53
C SER A 96 -8.73 -25.24 -4.94
N THR A 97 -8.47 -25.85 -3.77
CA THR A 97 -7.12 -25.86 -3.16
C THR A 97 -6.07 -26.47 -4.10
N ARG A 98 -6.45 -27.43 -4.96
CA ARG A 98 -5.55 -28.02 -5.96
C ARG A 98 -5.15 -27.01 -7.03
N PHE A 99 -6.12 -26.23 -7.52
CA PHE A 99 -5.84 -25.15 -8.48
C PHE A 99 -4.91 -24.11 -7.85
N ALA A 100 -5.23 -23.65 -6.64
CA ALA A 100 -4.42 -22.71 -5.90
C ALA A 100 -2.98 -23.19 -5.70
N PHE A 101 -2.79 -24.45 -5.33
CA PHE A 101 -1.46 -25.03 -5.16
C PHE A 101 -0.67 -25.11 -6.48
N LYS A 102 -1.32 -25.48 -7.59
CA LYS A 102 -0.70 -25.47 -8.93
C LYS A 102 -0.26 -24.05 -9.32
N VAL A 103 -1.08 -23.05 -9.03
CA VAL A 103 -0.76 -21.64 -9.26
C VAL A 103 0.43 -21.23 -8.40
N LEU A 104 0.38 -21.43 -7.08
CA LEU A 104 1.47 -21.07 -6.18
C LEU A 104 2.78 -21.74 -6.59
N SER A 105 2.76 -23.03 -6.91
CA SER A 105 3.93 -23.75 -7.41
C SER A 105 4.51 -23.13 -8.68
N LYS A 106 3.66 -22.76 -9.66
CA LYS A 106 4.09 -22.01 -10.86
C LYS A 106 4.62 -20.62 -10.49
N THR A 107 4.03 -19.94 -9.50
CA THR A 107 4.48 -18.61 -9.04
C THR A 107 5.87 -18.65 -8.43
N PHE A 108 6.17 -19.62 -7.57
CA PHE A 108 7.51 -19.80 -7.01
C PHE A 108 8.59 -20.08 -8.08
N ASN A 109 8.19 -20.59 -9.24
CA ASN A 109 9.07 -20.91 -10.37
C ASN A 109 8.91 -19.92 -11.55
N ALA A 110 8.30 -18.75 -11.32
CA ALA A 110 8.03 -17.80 -12.40
C ALA A 110 9.25 -16.97 -12.79
N SER A 111 10.23 -16.82 -11.89
CA SER A 111 11.51 -16.15 -12.17
C SER A 111 12.55 -17.18 -12.61
N ASP A 112 13.32 -16.83 -13.64
CA ASP A 112 14.45 -17.65 -14.11
C ASP A 112 15.67 -17.56 -13.17
N ASP A 113 15.74 -16.49 -12.36
CA ASP A 113 16.92 -16.13 -11.56
C ASP A 113 16.84 -16.66 -10.11
N GLU A 114 15.64 -16.77 -9.54
CA GLU A 114 15.42 -17.20 -8.16
C GLU A 114 14.10 -17.97 -7.98
N ILE A 115 14.11 -18.95 -7.07
CA ILE A 115 12.88 -19.63 -6.62
C ILE A 115 12.25 -18.75 -5.54
N SER A 116 11.29 -17.92 -5.94
CA SER A 116 10.61 -16.99 -5.03
C SER A 116 9.20 -16.67 -5.52
N ALA A 117 8.32 -16.30 -4.59
CA ALA A 117 6.94 -15.93 -4.91
C ALA A 117 6.69 -14.44 -4.61
N SER A 118 6.00 -13.76 -5.54
CA SER A 118 5.58 -12.37 -5.38
C SER A 118 4.16 -12.15 -5.88
N PRO A 119 3.43 -11.13 -5.39
CA PRO A 119 2.08 -10.85 -5.86
C PRO A 119 2.03 -10.48 -7.34
N VAL A 120 3.09 -9.85 -7.88
CA VAL A 120 3.18 -9.50 -9.31
C VAL A 120 3.28 -10.76 -10.18
N HIS A 121 4.15 -11.70 -9.82
CA HIS A 121 4.21 -12.99 -10.51
C HIS A 121 2.92 -13.78 -10.32
N LEU A 122 2.33 -13.74 -9.12
CA LEU A 122 1.07 -14.41 -8.83
C LEU A 122 -0.06 -13.94 -9.75
N MET A 123 -0.26 -12.62 -9.90
CA MET A 123 -1.28 -12.07 -10.79
C MET A 123 -1.08 -12.54 -12.24
N TRP A 124 0.16 -12.56 -12.73
CA TRP A 124 0.49 -13.02 -14.07
C TRP A 124 0.25 -14.53 -14.26
N VAL A 125 0.66 -15.35 -13.29
CA VAL A 125 0.43 -16.80 -13.31
C VAL A 125 -1.06 -17.10 -13.23
N LEU A 126 -1.81 -16.40 -12.39
CA LEU A 126 -3.26 -16.55 -12.26
C LEU A 126 -3.97 -16.20 -13.56
N GLU A 127 -3.66 -15.06 -14.20
CA GLU A 127 -4.26 -14.68 -15.47
C GLU A 127 -4.05 -15.76 -16.55
N LYS A 128 -2.86 -16.36 -16.61
CA LYS A 128 -2.59 -17.49 -17.52
C LYS A 128 -3.34 -18.75 -17.13
N ALA A 129 -3.34 -19.10 -15.85
CA ALA A 129 -3.98 -20.31 -15.36
C ALA A 129 -5.50 -20.28 -15.58
N ILE A 130 -6.14 -19.13 -15.39
CA ILE A 130 -7.58 -18.93 -15.64
C ILE A 130 -7.92 -19.25 -17.10
N LYS A 131 -7.15 -18.71 -18.05
CA LYS A 131 -7.33 -18.96 -19.50
C LYS A 131 -7.06 -20.41 -19.91
N GLU A 132 -6.29 -21.16 -19.12
CA GLU A 132 -5.98 -22.58 -19.36
C GLU A 132 -7.04 -23.54 -18.77
N GLU A 133 -7.87 -23.11 -17.82
CA GLU A 133 -8.83 -23.99 -17.11
C GLU A 133 -10.07 -24.38 -17.93
N ASN A 134 -10.23 -23.87 -19.15
CA ASN A 134 -11.42 -24.09 -20.00
C ASN A 134 -12.73 -23.74 -19.28
N LEU A 135 -12.76 -22.59 -18.61
CA LEU A 135 -13.95 -22.03 -17.99
C LEU A 135 -14.94 -21.55 -19.07
N ASP A 136 -16.20 -21.40 -18.71
CA ASP A 136 -17.12 -20.61 -19.53
C ASP A 136 -16.69 -19.14 -19.56
N LEU A 137 -17.08 -18.43 -20.63
CA LEU A 137 -16.64 -17.05 -20.88
C LEU A 137 -17.03 -16.11 -19.72
N ASP A 138 -18.23 -16.24 -19.18
CA ASP A 138 -18.71 -15.37 -18.09
C ASP A 138 -17.88 -15.57 -16.81
N THR A 139 -17.57 -16.82 -16.46
CA THR A 139 -16.73 -17.14 -15.30
C THR A 139 -15.27 -16.71 -15.52
N GLU A 140 -14.73 -16.91 -16.72
CA GLU A 140 -13.38 -16.45 -17.07
C GLU A 140 -13.27 -14.92 -16.91
N GLU A 141 -14.20 -14.18 -17.52
CA GLU A 141 -14.24 -12.72 -17.43
C GLU A 141 -14.38 -12.25 -15.98
N LYS A 142 -15.24 -12.89 -15.20
CA LYS A 142 -15.42 -12.58 -13.76
C LYS A 142 -14.14 -12.79 -12.95
N TYR A 143 -13.41 -13.88 -13.19
CA TYR A 143 -12.16 -14.15 -12.46
C TYR A 143 -11.04 -13.20 -12.87
N ILE A 144 -10.98 -12.81 -14.15
CA ILE A 144 -10.05 -11.78 -14.61
C ILE A 144 -10.40 -10.42 -14.00
N GLU A 145 -11.67 -10.08 -13.85
CA GLU A 145 -12.12 -8.85 -13.20
C GLU A 145 -11.75 -8.82 -11.71
N PHE A 146 -11.86 -9.96 -11.00
CA PHE A 146 -11.35 -10.04 -9.62
C PHE A 146 -9.86 -9.70 -9.54
N LEU A 147 -9.05 -10.16 -10.49
CA LEU A 147 -7.62 -9.85 -10.51
C LEU A 147 -7.35 -8.39 -10.87
N LYS A 148 -7.92 -7.90 -11.98
CA LYS A 148 -7.55 -6.60 -12.56
C LYS A 148 -8.35 -5.43 -12.00
N GLY A 149 -9.61 -5.64 -11.66
CA GLY A 149 -10.51 -4.61 -11.13
C GLY A 149 -10.51 -4.50 -9.61
N ILE A 150 -10.14 -5.57 -8.89
CA ILE A 150 -10.19 -5.59 -7.41
C ILE A 150 -8.81 -5.77 -6.78
N LEU A 151 -8.15 -6.91 -7.03
CA LEU A 151 -6.91 -7.26 -6.32
C LEU A 151 -5.73 -6.41 -6.77
N GLY A 152 -5.58 -6.15 -8.07
CA GLY A 152 -4.51 -5.32 -8.63
C GLY A 152 -4.50 -3.89 -8.04
N PRO A 153 -5.62 -3.14 -8.10
CA PRO A 153 -5.72 -1.80 -7.52
C PRO A 153 -5.45 -1.77 -6.02
N LYS A 154 -5.99 -2.72 -5.26
CA LYS A 154 -5.74 -2.83 -3.81
C LYS A 154 -4.30 -3.16 -3.48
N TYR A 155 -3.67 -4.01 -4.29
CA TYR A 155 -2.26 -4.29 -4.14
C TYR A 155 -1.39 -3.08 -4.50
N ALA A 156 -1.77 -2.30 -5.50
CA ALA A 156 -1.08 -1.05 -5.82
C ALA A 156 -1.16 -0.03 -4.67
N GLU A 157 -2.32 0.09 -4.02
CA GLU A 157 -2.48 0.91 -2.81
C GLU A 157 -1.53 0.45 -1.70
N PHE A 158 -1.60 -0.84 -1.34
CA PHE A 158 -0.72 -1.45 -0.33
C PHE A 158 0.77 -1.26 -0.66
N LEU A 159 1.17 -1.53 -1.91
CA LEU A 159 2.56 -1.42 -2.35
C LEU A 159 3.03 0.04 -2.35
N GLY A 160 2.15 0.98 -2.69
CA GLY A 160 2.40 2.41 -2.58
C GLY A 160 2.77 2.79 -1.15
N ASP A 161 1.95 2.40 -0.18
CA ASP A 161 2.20 2.65 1.24
C ASP A 161 3.51 2.01 1.71
N GLU A 162 3.81 0.79 1.25
CA GLU A 162 5.03 0.07 1.61
C GLU A 162 6.30 0.73 1.07
N ILE A 163 6.30 1.12 -0.21
CA ILE A 163 7.39 1.86 -0.86
C ILE A 163 7.59 3.20 -0.15
N GLN A 164 6.50 3.91 0.14
CA GLN A 164 6.52 5.21 0.79
C GLN A 164 7.10 5.13 2.21
N LYS A 165 6.69 4.16 3.01
CA LYS A 165 7.25 3.93 4.35
C LYS A 165 8.74 3.60 4.29
N ALA A 166 9.12 2.67 3.41
CA ALA A 166 10.53 2.30 3.24
C ALA A 166 11.38 3.49 2.77
N TYR A 167 10.82 4.37 1.95
CA TYR A 167 11.46 5.61 1.54
C TYR A 167 11.60 6.61 2.70
N LEU A 168 10.52 6.88 3.44
CA LEU A 168 10.52 7.84 4.54
C LEU A 168 11.55 7.52 5.61
N GLU A 169 11.62 6.25 6.00
CA GLU A 169 12.57 5.83 7.02
C GLU A 169 14.03 5.99 6.53
N ALA A 170 14.28 6.01 5.21
CA ALA A 170 15.58 6.30 4.64
C ALA A 170 15.89 7.82 4.55
N TYR A 171 14.92 8.68 4.87
CA TYR A 171 14.97 10.12 4.54
C TYR A 171 14.54 11.04 5.70
N ASP A 172 15.08 10.79 6.90
CA ASP A 172 14.90 11.68 8.06
C ASP A 172 15.25 13.15 7.76
N GLU A 173 16.29 13.39 6.96
CA GLU A 173 16.71 14.75 6.59
C GLU A 173 15.69 15.48 5.71
N TYR A 174 15.02 14.79 4.79
CA TYR A 174 14.04 15.43 3.92
C TYR A 174 12.75 15.72 4.67
N GLY A 175 12.30 14.79 5.53
CA GLY A 175 11.20 15.05 6.46
C GLY A 175 11.51 16.25 7.37
N GLN A 176 12.75 16.34 7.87
CA GLN A 176 13.22 17.47 8.66
C GLN A 176 13.24 18.78 7.88
N ASN A 177 13.69 18.77 6.62
CA ASN A 177 13.72 19.98 5.78
C ASN A 177 12.31 20.50 5.48
N LEU A 178 11.35 19.61 5.19
CA LEU A 178 9.96 20.00 5.00
C LEU A 178 9.35 20.56 6.29
N PHE A 179 9.63 19.92 7.43
CA PHE A 179 9.21 20.38 8.75
C PHE A 179 9.75 21.78 9.06
N ASP A 180 11.06 21.96 8.93
CA ASP A 180 11.74 23.22 9.25
C ASP A 180 11.24 24.36 8.36
N ARG A 181 11.05 24.09 7.06
CA ARG A 181 10.49 25.06 6.10
C ARG A 181 9.03 25.39 6.42
N TYR A 182 8.20 24.40 6.74
CA TYR A 182 6.81 24.62 7.12
C TYR A 182 6.70 25.54 8.35
N VAL A 183 7.49 25.24 9.39
CA VAL A 183 7.52 26.05 10.62
C VAL A 183 7.97 27.47 10.32
N LEU A 184 9.03 27.65 9.53
CA LEU A 184 9.54 28.97 9.16
C LEU A 184 8.49 29.80 8.40
N TYR A 185 7.81 29.20 7.43
CA TYR A 185 6.78 29.89 6.64
C TYR A 185 5.55 30.21 7.50
N ALA A 186 5.15 29.28 8.37
CA ALA A 186 4.03 29.49 9.29
C ALA A 186 4.32 30.63 10.29
N ASP A 187 5.55 30.71 10.81
CA ASP A 187 5.99 31.76 11.73
C ASP A 187 5.92 33.14 11.07
N ASN A 188 6.55 33.30 9.89
CA ASN A 188 6.49 34.56 9.13
C ASN A 188 5.05 34.93 8.74
N TRP A 189 4.22 33.96 8.37
CA TRP A 189 2.82 34.20 8.03
C TRP A 189 1.95 34.65 9.23
N ILE A 190 2.24 34.13 10.43
CA ILE A 190 1.58 34.53 11.69
C ILE A 190 2.01 35.96 12.06
N GLU A 191 3.31 36.25 11.98
CA GLU A 191 3.88 37.56 12.31
C GLU A 191 3.60 38.65 11.26
N ASP A 192 3.07 38.28 10.10
CA ASP A 192 2.82 39.19 8.96
C ASP A 192 4.12 39.79 8.41
N ASN A 193 5.19 38.98 8.41
CA ASN A 193 6.49 39.33 7.88
C ASN A 193 6.69 38.73 6.48
N ASP A 194 7.29 39.51 5.59
CA ASP A 194 7.76 38.99 4.31
C ASP A 194 8.96 38.06 4.55
N TYR A 195 8.94 36.89 3.92
CA TYR A 195 10.05 35.96 3.98
C TYR A 195 10.94 36.14 2.74
N ARG A 196 12.25 36.17 2.94
CA ARG A 196 13.22 36.14 1.85
C ARG A 196 14.07 34.89 1.96
N ASP A 197 13.96 34.03 0.97
CA ASP A 197 14.72 32.81 0.87
C ASP A 197 16.23 33.13 0.74
N PRO A 198 17.09 32.67 1.67
CA PRO A 198 18.51 33.00 1.67
C PRO A 198 19.29 32.43 0.47
N ASP A 199 18.84 31.30 -0.07
CA ASP A 199 19.57 30.55 -1.09
C ASP A 199 19.23 31.06 -2.50
N THR A 200 17.96 31.36 -2.74
CA THR A 200 17.44 31.80 -4.04
C THR A 200 17.25 33.31 -4.13
N GLY A 201 17.14 33.99 -2.98
CA GLY A 201 16.81 35.40 -2.90
C GLY A 201 15.34 35.73 -3.20
N GLN A 202 14.50 34.72 -3.45
CA GLN A 202 13.07 34.88 -3.71
C GLN A 202 12.37 35.47 -2.48
N GLN A 203 11.51 36.46 -2.70
CA GLN A 203 10.66 37.03 -1.67
C GLN A 203 9.29 36.38 -1.73
N TYR A 204 8.73 36.15 -0.56
CA TYR A 204 7.40 35.62 -0.35
C TYR A 204 6.62 36.59 0.51
N ASP A 205 5.57 37.17 -0.05
CA ASP A 205 4.61 37.94 0.72
C ASP A 205 3.66 37.00 1.50
N ARG A 206 2.77 37.59 2.30
CA ARG A 206 1.83 36.82 3.11
C ARG A 206 0.90 35.92 2.30
N GLU A 207 0.48 36.33 1.10
CA GLU A 207 -0.41 35.55 0.24
C GLU A 207 0.34 34.36 -0.38
N GLU A 208 1.58 34.58 -0.81
CA GLU A 208 2.47 33.54 -1.33
C GLU A 208 2.84 32.52 -0.26
N LEU A 209 3.17 32.97 0.96
CA LEU A 209 3.38 32.09 2.11
C LEU A 209 2.14 31.24 2.40
N ASN A 210 0.94 31.84 2.33
CA ASN A 210 -0.30 31.09 2.52
C ASN A 210 -0.46 30.00 1.45
N ALA A 211 -0.17 30.31 0.19
CA ALA A 211 -0.26 29.36 -0.90
C ALA A 211 0.72 28.17 -0.72
N GLU A 212 1.95 28.42 -0.28
CA GLU A 212 2.92 27.36 0.00
C GLU A 212 2.50 26.47 1.18
N LEU A 213 2.01 27.07 2.27
CA LEU A 213 1.52 26.33 3.43
C LEU A 213 0.29 25.48 3.09
N GLU A 214 -0.64 26.01 2.29
CA GLU A 214 -1.84 25.28 1.85
C GLU A 214 -1.50 24.05 1.00
N LYS A 215 -0.41 24.07 0.21
CA LYS A 215 0.04 22.90 -0.56
C LYS A 215 0.43 21.71 0.33
N ILE A 216 0.76 21.96 1.60
CA ILE A 216 1.13 20.95 2.59
C ILE A 216 -0.11 20.56 3.41
N GLU A 217 -0.86 21.55 3.89
CA GLU A 217 -2.03 21.35 4.75
C GLU A 217 -3.21 20.67 4.05
N LYS A 218 -3.42 20.96 2.74
CA LYS A 218 -4.49 20.32 1.96
C LYS A 218 -4.27 18.82 1.79
N ALA A 219 -3.01 18.38 1.71
CA ALA A 219 -2.69 16.96 1.57
C ALA A 219 -3.15 16.16 2.81
N ALA A 220 -3.17 16.79 3.98
CA ALA A 220 -3.58 16.17 5.25
C ALA A 220 -5.03 16.49 5.64
N GLY A 221 -5.78 17.22 4.81
CA GLY A 221 -7.19 17.56 5.08
C GLY A 221 -7.40 18.50 6.27
N ILE A 222 -6.47 19.42 6.55
CA ILE A 222 -6.58 20.35 7.67
C ILE A 222 -7.74 21.34 7.46
N VAL A 223 -8.73 21.31 8.35
CA VAL A 223 -9.97 22.12 8.26
C VAL A 223 -9.76 23.57 8.72
N ASN A 224 -8.89 23.80 9.72
CA ASN A 224 -8.60 25.13 10.25
C ASN A 224 -7.09 25.41 10.23
N PRO A 225 -6.56 25.86 9.07
CA PRO A 225 -5.12 26.11 8.87
C PRO A 225 -4.54 27.12 9.85
N LYS A 226 -5.28 28.17 10.20
CA LYS A 226 -4.78 29.24 11.07
C LYS A 226 -4.46 28.72 12.47
N ASP A 227 -5.40 27.99 13.08
CA ASP A 227 -5.19 27.43 14.42
C ASP A 227 -4.10 26.37 14.41
N PHE A 228 -4.08 25.53 13.35
CA PHE A 228 -3.04 24.53 13.16
C PHE A 228 -1.64 25.16 13.09
N ARG A 229 -1.42 26.17 12.24
CA ARG A 229 -0.14 26.91 12.13
C ARG A 229 0.31 27.48 13.47
N ASN A 230 -0.60 28.14 14.19
CA ASN A 230 -0.30 28.71 15.51
C ASN A 230 0.08 27.63 16.54
N GLU A 231 -0.62 26.51 16.55
CA GLU A 231 -0.32 25.38 17.44
C GLU A 231 1.09 24.82 17.19
N ILE A 232 1.42 24.59 15.92
CA ILE A 232 2.73 24.08 15.49
C ILE A 232 3.86 25.04 15.86
N VAL A 233 3.75 26.31 15.49
CA VAL A 233 4.81 27.30 15.75
C VAL A 233 5.04 27.44 17.26
N ASN A 234 3.98 27.50 18.07
CA ASN A 234 4.10 27.54 19.53
C ASN A 234 4.71 26.27 20.12
N TYR A 235 4.45 25.09 19.55
CA TYR A 235 5.13 23.86 19.95
C TYR A 235 6.63 23.95 19.65
N VAL A 236 7.02 24.35 18.44
CA VAL A 236 8.43 24.39 18.03
C VAL A 236 9.21 25.47 18.78
N LEU A 237 8.63 26.65 19.02
CA LEU A 237 9.28 27.70 19.82
C LEU A 237 9.54 27.23 21.26
N ARG A 238 8.59 26.52 21.88
CA ARG A 238 8.78 25.91 23.21
C ARG A 238 9.86 24.82 23.19
N ALA A 239 9.85 23.95 22.17
CA ALA A 239 10.85 22.91 22.02
C ALA A 239 12.26 23.50 21.82
N LYS A 240 12.41 24.54 20.98
CA LYS A 240 13.67 25.27 20.78
C LYS A 240 14.20 25.88 22.08
N ALA A 241 13.33 26.53 22.85
CA ALA A 241 13.70 27.13 24.14
C ALA A 241 14.26 26.09 25.12
N ASN A 242 13.70 24.88 25.11
CA ASN A 242 14.14 23.76 25.96
C ASN A 242 15.35 23.00 25.38
N ASN A 243 15.67 23.15 24.08
CA ASN A 243 16.69 22.38 23.37
C ASN A 243 17.85 23.23 22.83
N LYS A 244 18.27 24.26 23.58
CA LYS A 244 19.41 25.14 23.23
C LYS A 244 19.28 25.77 21.84
N GLY A 245 18.06 26.11 21.41
CA GLY A 245 17.77 26.72 20.12
C GLY A 245 17.67 25.77 18.93
N LYS A 246 17.83 24.45 19.13
CA LYS A 246 17.67 23.46 18.05
C LYS A 246 16.20 23.14 17.80
N ASN A 247 15.83 23.03 16.51
CA ASN A 247 14.54 22.47 16.12
C ASN A 247 14.36 21.07 16.70
N PRO A 248 13.13 20.70 17.11
CA PRO A 248 12.83 19.33 17.45
C PRO A 248 12.87 18.45 16.19
N ALA A 249 13.08 17.15 16.38
CA ALA A 249 12.96 16.18 15.29
C ALA A 249 11.54 16.24 14.70
N TRP A 250 11.42 16.15 13.38
CA TRP A 250 10.14 16.24 12.68
C TRP A 250 9.13 15.16 13.11
N THR A 251 9.64 14.02 13.57
CA THR A 251 8.86 12.90 14.14
C THR A 251 8.34 13.13 15.56
N SER A 252 8.78 14.20 16.24
CA SER A 252 8.44 14.46 17.64
C SER A 252 7.00 14.91 17.89
N TYR A 253 6.33 15.44 16.85
CA TYR A 253 4.96 15.93 16.95
C TYR A 253 4.05 15.24 15.95
N GLU A 254 3.18 14.37 16.46
CA GLU A 254 2.33 13.48 15.65
C GLU A 254 1.50 14.25 14.60
N LYS A 255 0.85 15.35 14.99
CA LYS A 255 0.00 16.11 14.05
C LYS A 255 0.78 16.68 12.86
N LEU A 256 1.98 17.24 13.08
CA LEU A 256 2.78 17.76 11.97
C LEU A 256 3.47 16.63 11.21
N ARG A 257 3.86 15.55 11.89
CA ARG A 257 4.39 14.34 11.24
C ARG A 257 3.39 13.82 10.20
N GLU A 258 2.12 13.63 10.56
CA GLU A 258 1.08 13.18 9.63
C GLU A 258 0.90 14.11 8.43
N VAL A 259 1.01 15.43 8.64
CA VAL A 259 0.89 16.42 7.56
C VAL A 259 2.09 16.40 6.61
N ILE A 260 3.30 16.30 7.18
CA ILE A 260 4.54 16.18 6.40
C ILE A 260 4.53 14.87 5.62
N GLU A 261 4.19 13.75 6.28
CA GLU A 261 4.00 12.44 5.64
C GLU A 261 3.00 12.55 4.48
N ALA A 262 1.81 13.09 4.71
CA ALA A 262 0.80 13.28 3.66
C ALA A 262 1.32 14.13 2.49
N LYS A 263 2.09 15.18 2.76
CA LYS A 263 2.73 15.98 1.72
C LYS A 263 3.75 15.17 0.93
N MET A 264 4.63 14.45 1.61
CA MET A 264 5.63 13.58 0.97
C MET A 264 4.97 12.52 0.10
N PHE A 265 3.85 11.95 0.56
CA PHE A 265 3.07 10.95 -0.17
C PHE A 265 2.39 11.51 -1.42
N SER A 266 1.95 12.77 -1.37
CA SER A 266 1.27 13.41 -2.50
C SER A 266 2.18 13.62 -3.72
N ASN A 267 3.51 13.72 -3.54
CA ASN A 267 4.44 14.05 -4.63
C ASN A 267 5.37 12.88 -5.00
N THR A 268 4.78 11.83 -5.57
CA THR A 268 5.50 10.59 -5.92
C THR A 268 6.61 10.79 -6.96
N GLU A 269 6.53 11.86 -7.76
CA GLU A 269 7.60 12.21 -8.71
C GLU A 269 8.95 12.43 -8.00
N GLU A 270 8.92 12.94 -6.77
CA GLU A 270 10.13 13.15 -5.96
C GLU A 270 10.71 11.83 -5.42
N LEU A 271 9.91 10.77 -5.33
CA LEU A 271 10.38 9.43 -4.91
C LEU A 271 11.14 8.71 -6.04
N LEU A 272 10.82 9.02 -7.30
CA LEU A 272 11.29 8.28 -8.48
C LEU A 272 12.81 8.20 -8.61
N PRO A 273 13.58 9.29 -8.43
CA PRO A 273 15.04 9.24 -8.55
C PRO A 273 15.66 8.22 -7.60
N VAL A 274 15.05 8.00 -6.44
CA VAL A 274 15.57 7.11 -5.40
C VAL A 274 15.05 5.69 -5.57
N ILE A 275 13.74 5.48 -5.75
CA ILE A 275 13.18 4.11 -5.82
C ILE A 275 13.47 3.41 -7.16
N SER A 276 13.67 4.16 -8.24
CA SER A 276 13.90 3.58 -9.57
C SER A 276 15.23 2.85 -9.66
N PHE A 277 15.29 1.71 -10.36
CA PHE A 277 16.53 0.93 -10.54
C PHE A 277 17.40 1.45 -11.71
N GLY A 278 17.17 2.69 -12.16
CA GLY A 278 18.01 3.36 -13.16
C GLY A 278 19.37 3.77 -12.60
N LYS A 279 20.29 4.14 -13.49
CA LYS A 279 21.60 4.68 -13.09
C LYS A 279 21.42 5.94 -12.25
N LYS A 280 22.01 5.95 -11.05
CA LYS A 280 22.02 7.12 -10.14
C LYS A 280 23.03 8.16 -10.62
N SER A 281 22.70 9.43 -10.41
CA SER A 281 23.55 10.54 -10.87
C SER A 281 24.61 10.91 -9.84
N THR A 282 24.37 10.61 -8.57
CA THR A 282 25.27 10.92 -7.44
C THR A 282 25.48 9.72 -6.52
N GLU A 283 26.58 9.72 -5.78
CA GLU A 283 26.90 8.72 -4.76
C GLU A 283 25.88 8.77 -3.60
N GLU A 284 25.35 9.95 -3.29
CA GLU A 284 24.30 10.15 -2.30
C GLU A 284 22.99 9.47 -2.70
N GLU A 285 22.56 9.60 -3.97
CA GLU A 285 21.39 8.91 -4.51
C GLU A 285 21.58 7.38 -4.52
N GLU A 286 22.80 6.91 -4.75
CA GLU A 286 23.14 5.49 -4.73
C GLU A 286 23.06 4.91 -3.32
N SER A 287 23.63 5.59 -2.33
CA SER A 287 23.51 5.21 -0.92
C SER A 287 22.04 5.14 -0.48
N LYS A 288 21.25 6.16 -0.83
CA LYS A 288 19.83 6.23 -0.45
C LYS A 288 18.98 5.15 -1.11
N HIS A 289 19.29 4.82 -2.36
CA HIS A 289 18.64 3.69 -3.03
C HIS A 289 19.00 2.35 -2.37
N ALA A 290 20.26 2.16 -1.97
CA ALA A 290 20.67 0.98 -1.23
C ALA A 290 19.93 0.84 0.10
N ASP A 291 19.81 1.93 0.87
CA ASP A 291 19.05 1.95 2.13
C ASP A 291 17.57 1.61 1.93
N PHE A 292 16.94 2.17 0.90
CA PHE A 292 15.57 1.84 0.51
C PHE A 292 15.41 0.34 0.20
N VAL A 293 16.32 -0.22 -0.60
CA VAL A 293 16.30 -1.64 -0.97
C VAL A 293 16.49 -2.52 0.25
N ASP A 294 17.44 -2.20 1.13
CA ASP A 294 17.73 -2.99 2.33
C ASP A 294 16.57 -2.93 3.33
N ARG A 295 15.85 -1.81 3.44
CA ARG A 295 14.60 -1.71 4.22
C ARG A 295 13.51 -2.59 3.65
N MET A 296 13.29 -2.56 2.34
CA MET A 296 12.34 -3.48 1.71
C MET A 296 12.76 -4.94 1.95
N VAL A 297 14.05 -5.27 1.85
CA VAL A 297 14.54 -6.63 2.15
C VAL A 297 14.24 -7.03 3.59
N SER A 298 14.39 -6.11 4.55
CA SER A 298 14.05 -6.37 5.96
C SER A 298 12.57 -6.71 6.20
N LYS A 299 11.69 -6.29 5.29
CA LYS A 299 10.25 -6.62 5.30
C LYS A 299 9.92 -7.96 4.65
N GLY A 300 10.90 -8.71 4.16
CA GLY A 300 10.72 -10.07 3.61
C GLY A 300 10.75 -10.14 2.08
N TYR A 301 11.13 -9.07 1.39
CA TYR A 301 11.33 -9.08 -0.05
C TYR A 301 12.76 -9.49 -0.42
N THR A 302 12.97 -10.08 -1.60
CA THR A 302 14.32 -10.19 -2.20
C THR A 302 14.66 -8.91 -2.97
N LYS A 303 15.95 -8.61 -3.19
CA LYS A 303 16.35 -7.44 -4.00
C LYS A 303 15.71 -7.46 -5.40
N ARG A 304 15.58 -8.65 -5.98
CA ARG A 304 14.94 -8.87 -7.28
C ARG A 304 13.44 -8.59 -7.25
N GLN A 305 12.75 -9.04 -6.20
CA GLN A 305 11.35 -8.72 -5.97
C GLN A 305 11.14 -7.22 -5.81
N VAL A 306 11.99 -6.52 -5.06
CA VAL A 306 11.90 -5.05 -4.91
C VAL A 306 11.96 -4.37 -6.27
N GLN A 307 12.90 -4.77 -7.14
CA GLN A 307 12.98 -4.24 -8.50
C GLN A 307 11.69 -4.47 -9.30
N LEU A 308 11.22 -5.72 -9.35
CA LEU A 308 10.00 -6.09 -10.07
C LEU A 308 8.78 -5.29 -9.57
N LEU A 309 8.65 -5.15 -8.25
CA LEU A 309 7.54 -4.47 -7.60
C LEU A 309 7.53 -2.98 -7.90
N VAL A 310 8.69 -2.31 -7.80
CA VAL A 310 8.80 -0.89 -8.15
C VAL A 310 8.47 -0.68 -9.63
N GLU A 311 9.03 -1.49 -10.53
CA GLU A 311 8.72 -1.37 -11.97
C GLU A 311 7.24 -1.61 -12.28
N TRP A 312 6.63 -2.61 -11.62
CA TRP A 312 5.21 -2.89 -11.77
C TRP A 312 4.34 -1.74 -11.25
N TYR A 313 4.64 -1.22 -10.06
CA TYR A 313 3.92 -0.09 -9.44
C TYR A 313 3.96 1.16 -10.34
N MET A 314 5.14 1.46 -10.88
CA MET A 314 5.36 2.57 -11.81
C MET A 314 4.52 2.44 -13.09
N ARG A 315 4.44 1.23 -13.65
CA ARG A 315 3.58 0.97 -14.82
C ARG A 315 2.11 1.06 -14.45
N PHE A 316 1.71 0.48 -13.32
CA PHE A 316 0.32 0.49 -12.86
C PHE A 316 -0.21 1.93 -12.74
N ARG A 317 0.56 2.83 -12.13
CA ARG A 317 0.22 4.26 -11.99
C ARG A 317 0.24 5.08 -13.27
N LYS A 318 0.98 4.64 -14.29
CA LYS A 318 0.97 5.33 -15.59
C LYS A 318 -0.30 5.04 -16.37
N HIS A 319 -0.94 3.90 -16.09
CA HIS A 319 -2.07 3.38 -16.85
C HIS A 319 -3.41 3.47 -16.12
N ASN A 320 -3.42 3.88 -14.84
CA ASN A 320 -4.61 4.07 -14.00
C ASN A 320 -4.48 5.41 -13.26
#